data_AF-A0A2E7H0W7-F1
#
_entry.id   AF-A0A2E7H0W7-F1
#
_cell.length_a   1.000
_cell.length_b   1.000
_cell.length_c   1.000
_cell.angle_alpha   90.00
_cell.angle_beta   90.00
_cell.angle_gamma   90.00
#
_symmetry.space_group_name_H-M   'P 1'
#
loop_
_entity.id
_entity.type
_entity.pdbx_description
1 polymer ?
#
loop_
_entity_poly.entity_id
_entity_poly.type
_entity_poly.pdbx_seq_one_letter_code
_entity_poly.pdbx_strand_id
1 'polypeptide(L)'
;MSQERGWLLLTNDDGIEAVGFELLVKALHKEGYPVAVLAPSGNHSATGMRINLMKPMAYRSRDDLVELWGLNPHTTPVHLFELDGTPCDTMIVALDGGINHLVPGVHPQMVVSGVNLGPNLSQDSYHSGTMGAAREAGLYGVPAIASSFTSFDPDGMERAVNATLEAVAKAATVLPIKAANLGRPHGALDAGYFTSWPVPATDDRWLEDPERALLEAFSNGDMMLNINAPSTWDGAWATTRLGVRWYRNAVRFGDEGVDATATFTIGAASVDHSVVAAGDCDAVENDKASLSCLAVWPQSHPFAMDEDLLAHALLETIDGWPRWLVKA
;
A
#
# COMPACT_ATOMS: atom_id res chain seq x y z
N MET A 1 1.31 28.52 13.19
CA MET A 1 1.19 27.35 14.08
C MET A 1 1.28 26.14 13.16
N SER A 2 2.29 25.28 13.30
CA SER A 2 2.35 24.05 12.51
C SER A 2 1.13 23.20 12.85
N GLN A 3 0.35 22.76 11.85
CA GLN A 3 -0.74 21.81 12.06
C GLN A 3 -0.16 20.55 12.73
N GLU A 4 -0.88 20.03 13.72
CA GLU A 4 -0.58 18.73 14.31
C GLU A 4 -0.73 17.64 13.23
N ARG A 5 0.33 16.86 12.98
CA ARG A 5 0.32 15.76 12.01
C ARG A 5 0.23 14.42 12.75
N GLY A 6 -0.54 13.48 12.20
CA GLY A 6 -0.60 12.11 12.70
C GLY A 6 0.65 11.30 12.38
N TRP A 7 0.86 10.20 13.10
CA TRP A 7 1.97 9.28 12.83
C TRP A 7 1.74 8.49 11.55
N LEU A 8 2.75 8.40 10.71
CA LEU A 8 2.78 7.46 9.59
C LEU A 8 3.53 6.20 10.00
N LEU A 9 2.91 5.04 9.85
CA LEU A 9 3.58 3.75 9.98
C LEU A 9 4.06 3.29 8.60
N LEU A 10 5.37 3.08 8.43
CA LEU A 10 5.97 2.74 7.14
C LEU A 10 6.55 1.32 7.13
N THR A 11 6.43 0.64 5.98
CA THR A 11 7.05 -0.66 5.69
C THR A 11 7.28 -0.83 4.19
N ASN A 12 7.86 -1.94 3.75
CA ASN A 12 7.99 -2.33 2.34
C ASN A 12 8.21 -3.86 2.23
N ASP A 13 8.44 -4.35 1.02
CA ASP A 13 8.91 -5.70 0.76
C ASP A 13 10.36 -5.80 0.24
N ASP A 14 11.01 -4.70 -0.10
CA ASP A 14 12.43 -4.71 -0.51
C ASP A 14 13.42 -4.76 0.68
N GLY A 15 12.95 -4.48 1.90
CA GLY A 15 13.73 -4.41 3.13
C GLY A 15 14.07 -2.98 3.56
N ILE A 16 14.40 -2.80 4.85
CA ILE A 16 14.56 -1.47 5.46
C ILE A 16 15.65 -0.62 4.81
N GLU A 17 16.70 -1.22 4.24
CA GLU A 17 17.80 -0.50 3.59
C GLU A 17 17.58 -0.29 2.08
N ALA A 18 16.40 -0.61 1.55
CA ALA A 18 16.10 -0.41 0.14
C ALA A 18 16.09 1.08 -0.22
N VAL A 19 16.64 1.42 -1.40
CA VAL A 19 16.79 2.80 -1.87
C VAL A 19 15.45 3.54 -1.90
N GLY A 20 14.38 2.91 -2.40
CA GLY A 20 13.05 3.52 -2.45
C GLY A 20 12.44 3.77 -1.08
N PHE A 21 12.76 2.91 -0.10
CA PHE A 21 12.30 3.07 1.27
C PHE A 21 13.06 4.18 1.98
N GLU A 22 14.39 4.23 1.84
CA GLU A 22 15.21 5.34 2.35
C GLU A 22 14.68 6.69 1.82
N LEU A 23 14.48 6.80 0.51
CA LEU A 23 14.01 8.04 -0.12
C LEU A 23 12.63 8.45 0.41
N LEU A 24 11.70 7.49 0.56
CA LEU A 24 10.37 7.77 1.10
C LEU A 24 10.43 8.26 2.55
N VAL A 25 11.17 7.57 3.42
CA VAL A 25 11.32 7.92 4.84
C VAL A 25 11.88 9.34 4.96
N LYS A 26 12.96 9.64 4.23
CA LYS A 26 13.59 10.98 4.23
C LYS A 26 12.65 12.06 3.73
N ALA A 27 11.91 11.78 2.66
CA ALA A 27 10.97 12.74 2.09
C ALA A 27 9.80 13.05 3.04
N LEU A 28 9.17 12.02 3.63
CA LEU A 28 8.07 12.21 4.59
C LEU A 28 8.53 12.94 5.86
N HIS A 29 9.71 12.58 6.38
CA HIS A 29 10.30 13.26 7.53
C HIS A 29 10.57 14.75 7.23
N LYS A 30 11.10 15.06 6.03
CA LYS A 30 11.35 16.44 5.60
C LYS A 30 10.06 17.26 5.48
N GLU A 31 8.95 16.64 5.08
CA GLU A 31 7.62 17.28 5.04
C GLU A 31 6.99 17.46 6.45
N GLY A 32 7.68 16.99 7.50
CA GLY A 32 7.32 17.17 8.89
C GLY A 32 6.39 16.10 9.46
N TYR A 33 6.20 14.98 8.76
CA TYR A 33 5.39 13.86 9.27
C TYR A 33 6.16 13.09 10.35
N PRO A 34 5.57 12.86 11.54
CA PRO A 34 6.07 11.87 12.48
C PRO A 34 6.08 10.48 11.84
N VAL A 35 7.22 9.78 11.87
CA VAL A 35 7.40 8.49 11.19
C VAL A 35 7.77 7.40 12.18
N ALA A 36 7.05 6.28 12.13
CA ALA A 36 7.45 5.03 12.77
C ALA A 36 7.60 3.97 11.68
N VAL A 37 8.72 3.24 11.69
CA VAL A 37 9.02 2.21 10.70
C VAL A 37 9.14 0.87 11.40
N LEU A 38 8.44 -0.13 10.87
CA LEU A 38 8.74 -1.54 11.11
C LEU A 38 8.77 -2.23 9.75
N ALA A 39 9.97 -2.49 9.24
CA ALA A 39 10.17 -3.04 7.89
C ALA A 39 10.96 -4.35 7.95
N PRO A 40 10.88 -5.21 6.91
CA PRO A 40 11.69 -6.41 6.86
C PRO A 40 13.19 -6.13 6.89
N SER A 41 13.98 -7.05 7.45
CA SER A 41 15.44 -6.98 7.48
C SER A 41 16.09 -7.13 6.09
N GLY A 42 15.38 -7.70 5.12
CA GLY A 42 15.86 -7.91 3.76
C GLY A 42 14.73 -8.05 2.75
N ASN A 43 15.08 -8.43 1.52
CA ASN A 43 14.13 -8.50 0.41
C ASN A 43 13.17 -9.71 0.54
N HIS A 44 11.89 -9.41 0.37
CA HIS A 44 10.73 -10.30 0.36
C HIS A 44 9.80 -10.02 -0.83
N SER A 45 10.34 -9.64 -1.99
CA SER A 45 9.54 -9.51 -3.22
C SER A 45 8.84 -10.83 -3.57
N ALA A 46 7.65 -10.73 -4.16
CA ALA A 46 6.82 -11.87 -4.55
C ALA A 46 6.31 -12.77 -3.38
N THR A 47 6.26 -12.28 -2.13
CA THR A 47 5.73 -13.08 -1.00
C THR A 47 4.21 -13.04 -0.84
N GLY A 48 3.51 -12.14 -1.55
CA GLY A 48 2.08 -11.88 -1.33
C GLY A 48 1.80 -11.59 0.15
N MET A 49 0.81 -12.27 0.71
CA MET A 49 0.43 -12.17 2.13
C MET A 49 0.98 -13.31 3.01
N ARG A 50 2.22 -13.75 2.76
CA ARG A 50 2.85 -14.77 3.59
C ARG A 50 2.99 -14.26 5.04
N ILE A 51 2.73 -15.12 6.01
CA ILE A 51 2.97 -14.87 7.45
C ILE A 51 3.79 -16.00 8.07
N ASN A 52 4.58 -15.68 9.09
CA ASN A 52 5.34 -16.64 9.86
C ASN A 52 4.57 -17.07 11.10
N LEU A 53 4.08 -18.31 11.11
CA LEU A 53 3.38 -18.88 12.26
C LEU A 53 4.33 -19.64 13.18
N MET A 54 4.17 -19.42 14.50
CA MET A 54 4.83 -20.19 15.56
C MET A 54 6.37 -20.17 15.52
N LYS A 55 6.96 -19.14 14.90
CA LYS A 55 8.41 -18.93 14.84
C LYS A 55 8.76 -17.57 15.47
N PRO A 56 9.76 -17.51 16.37
CA PRO A 56 10.27 -16.23 16.84
C PRO A 56 10.83 -15.40 15.68
N MET A 57 10.50 -14.11 15.65
CA MET A 57 11.06 -13.13 14.72
C MET A 57 11.91 -12.15 15.53
N ALA A 58 13.18 -11.99 15.17
CA ALA A 58 14.04 -11.01 15.80
C ALA A 58 13.71 -9.61 15.31
N TYR A 59 13.77 -8.60 16.18
CA TYR A 59 13.71 -7.20 15.79
C TYR A 59 15.00 -6.48 16.20
N ARG A 60 15.33 -5.40 15.50
CA ARG A 60 16.49 -4.53 15.82
C ARG A 60 16.13 -3.06 15.64
N SER A 61 16.51 -2.22 16.60
CA SER A 61 16.49 -0.75 16.43
C SER A 61 17.56 -0.33 15.43
N ARG A 62 17.20 0.56 14.50
CA ARG A 62 18.08 1.05 13.44
C ARG A 62 18.42 2.53 13.60
N ASP A 63 18.87 2.88 14.81
CA ASP A 63 19.37 4.22 15.14
C ASP A 63 20.58 4.62 14.28
N ASP A 64 21.34 3.62 13.79
CA ASP A 64 22.40 3.80 12.79
C ASP A 64 21.88 4.39 11.47
N LEU A 65 20.69 3.97 11.02
CA LEU A 65 20.06 4.51 9.82
C LEU A 65 19.50 5.92 10.04
N VAL A 66 19.03 6.24 11.25
CA VAL A 66 18.59 7.60 11.60
C VAL A 66 19.74 8.59 11.39
N GLU A 67 20.94 8.25 11.87
CA GLU A 67 22.15 9.05 11.68
C GLU A 67 22.61 9.06 10.21
N LEU A 68 22.72 7.87 9.59
CA LEU A 68 23.21 7.72 8.21
C LEU A 68 22.33 8.47 7.19
N TRP A 69 21.02 8.45 7.37
CA TRP A 69 20.07 9.12 6.48
C TRP A 69 19.87 10.60 6.79
N GLY A 70 20.53 11.13 7.84
CA GLY A 70 20.44 12.53 8.24
C GLY A 70 19.06 12.93 8.75
N LEU A 71 18.35 11.99 9.38
CA LEU A 71 17.03 12.25 9.95
C LEU A 71 17.19 12.90 11.33
N ASN A 72 16.47 14.00 11.57
CA ASN A 72 16.60 14.76 12.80
C ASN A 72 15.37 14.54 13.71
N PRO A 73 15.46 13.65 14.71
CA PRO A 73 14.34 13.37 15.62
C PRO A 73 13.92 14.58 16.48
N HIS A 74 14.77 15.61 16.59
CA HIS A 74 14.43 16.84 17.31
C HIS A 74 13.56 17.80 16.50
N THR A 75 13.59 17.73 15.16
CA THR A 75 12.71 18.54 14.31
C THR A 75 11.41 17.81 14.00
N THR A 76 11.47 16.49 13.77
CA THR A 76 10.31 15.68 13.44
C THR A 76 10.52 14.28 14.01
N PRO A 77 9.59 13.72 14.82
CA PRO A 77 9.78 12.41 15.41
C PRO A 77 10.00 11.31 14.36
N VAL A 78 10.98 10.45 14.58
CA VAL A 78 11.29 9.33 13.69
C VAL A 78 11.86 8.14 14.47
N HIS A 79 11.36 6.94 14.20
CA HIS A 79 11.83 5.69 14.80
C HIS A 79 11.92 4.60 13.73
N LEU A 80 13.09 3.95 13.65
CA LEU A 80 13.38 2.91 12.65
C LEU A 80 13.61 1.56 13.32
N PHE A 81 12.78 0.57 12.98
CA PHE A 81 12.93 -0.80 13.42
C PHE A 81 12.90 -1.75 12.23
N GLU A 82 13.74 -2.77 12.27
CA GLU A 82 13.65 -3.90 11.35
C GLU A 82 13.12 -5.15 12.06
N LEU A 83 12.48 -6.03 11.30
CA LEU A 83 11.99 -7.33 11.75
C LEU A 83 12.49 -8.42 10.79
N ASP A 84 12.94 -9.55 11.33
CA ASP A 84 13.24 -10.77 10.55
C ASP A 84 11.94 -11.52 10.17
N GLY A 85 11.06 -10.80 9.48
CA GLY A 85 9.71 -11.23 9.11
C GLY A 85 9.30 -10.69 7.74
N THR A 86 8.19 -11.20 7.23
CA THR A 86 7.60 -10.72 5.97
C THR A 86 6.95 -9.34 6.13
N PRO A 87 6.58 -8.67 5.03
CA PRO A 87 5.83 -7.42 5.08
C PRO A 87 4.53 -7.53 5.91
N CYS A 88 3.75 -8.62 5.76
CA CYS A 88 2.56 -8.85 6.58
C CYS A 88 2.91 -9.08 8.06
N ASP A 89 3.98 -9.82 8.37
CA ASP A 89 4.43 -9.98 9.75
C ASP A 89 4.78 -8.63 10.40
N THR A 90 5.42 -7.72 9.66
CA THR A 90 5.71 -6.38 10.18
C THR A 90 4.45 -5.61 10.53
N MET A 91 3.39 -5.72 9.73
CA MET A 91 2.13 -5.03 10.00
C MET A 91 1.36 -5.66 11.14
N ILE A 92 1.30 -6.99 11.20
CA ILE A 92 0.71 -7.72 12.34
C ILE A 92 1.42 -7.33 13.64
N VAL A 93 2.75 -7.40 13.68
CA VAL A 93 3.53 -7.06 14.88
C VAL A 93 3.33 -5.59 15.25
N ALA A 94 3.40 -4.67 14.29
CA ALA A 94 3.24 -3.26 14.56
C ALA A 94 1.84 -2.93 15.11
N LEU A 95 0.78 -3.39 14.42
CA LEU A 95 -0.59 -2.99 14.68
C LEU A 95 -1.25 -3.75 15.82
N ASP A 96 -0.81 -4.98 16.12
CA ASP A 96 -1.24 -5.75 17.28
C ASP A 96 -0.50 -5.35 18.58
N GLY A 97 -0.21 -4.05 18.71
CA GLY A 97 0.37 -3.43 19.89
C GLY A 97 1.91 -3.36 19.93
N GLY A 98 2.63 -3.97 18.99
CA GLY A 98 4.09 -3.94 18.99
C GLY A 98 4.66 -2.54 18.77
N ILE A 99 4.08 -1.71 17.89
CA ILE A 99 4.61 -0.36 17.68
C ILE A 99 4.42 0.53 18.90
N ASN A 100 3.28 0.44 19.58
CA ASN A 100 3.01 1.18 20.80
C ASN A 100 3.85 0.65 21.98
N HIS A 101 4.25 -0.63 21.96
CA HIS A 101 5.20 -1.18 22.92
C HIS A 101 6.61 -0.62 22.71
N LEU A 102 7.07 -0.55 21.46
CA LEU A 102 8.40 -0.04 21.10
C LEU A 102 8.50 1.48 21.28
N VAL A 103 7.43 2.21 20.94
CA VAL A 103 7.34 3.67 21.03
C VAL A 103 5.99 4.05 21.66
N PRO A 104 5.94 4.19 22.99
CA PRO A 104 4.70 4.51 23.71
C PRO A 104 4.01 5.78 23.19
N GLY A 105 2.72 5.66 22.87
CA GLY A 105 1.89 6.77 22.38
C GLY A 105 1.82 6.89 20.86
N VAL A 106 2.54 6.05 20.11
CA VAL A 106 2.41 5.96 18.66
C VAL A 106 1.11 5.24 18.32
N HIS A 107 0.20 5.99 17.68
CA HIS A 107 -1.01 5.49 17.06
C HIS A 107 -1.02 5.98 15.62
N PRO A 108 -0.90 5.10 14.62
CA PRO A 108 -0.79 5.52 13.23
C PRO A 108 -2.09 6.18 12.75
N GLN A 109 -1.95 7.27 12.01
CA GLN A 109 -3.01 7.84 11.17
C GLN A 109 -3.28 6.93 9.98
N MET A 110 -2.21 6.46 9.33
CA MET A 110 -2.26 5.56 8.18
C MET A 110 -0.97 4.75 8.07
N VAL A 111 -1.02 3.70 7.25
CA VAL A 111 0.15 2.93 6.81
C VAL A 111 0.56 3.32 5.39
N VAL A 112 1.86 3.39 5.13
CA VAL A 112 2.39 3.51 3.76
C VAL A 112 3.39 2.38 3.52
N SER A 113 3.11 1.54 2.53
CA SER A 113 3.98 0.46 2.09
C SER A 113 4.64 0.82 0.76
N GLY A 114 5.96 0.79 0.67
CA GLY A 114 6.73 1.15 -0.52
C GLY A 114 7.82 2.19 -0.25
N VAL A 115 8.42 2.84 -1.24
CA VAL A 115 8.15 2.69 -2.68
C VAL A 115 8.86 1.45 -3.21
N ASN A 116 8.07 0.50 -3.73
CA ASN A 116 8.58 -0.74 -4.33
C ASN A 116 9.36 -0.47 -5.63
N LEU A 117 10.49 -1.16 -5.83
CA LEU A 117 11.20 -1.17 -7.11
C LEU A 117 10.56 -2.19 -8.06
N GLY A 118 9.70 -1.71 -8.96
CA GLY A 118 8.94 -2.51 -9.90
C GLY A 118 7.44 -2.29 -9.76
N PRO A 119 6.66 -2.53 -10.83
CA PRO A 119 5.22 -2.31 -10.81
C PRO A 119 4.49 -3.35 -9.96
N ASN A 120 3.38 -2.93 -9.34
CA ASN A 120 2.37 -3.78 -8.74
C ASN A 120 1.01 -3.47 -9.38
N LEU A 121 0.84 -3.95 -10.63
CA LEU A 121 -0.29 -3.66 -11.51
C LEU A 121 -1.05 -4.94 -11.86
N SER A 122 -2.34 -4.84 -12.17
CA SER A 122 -3.13 -6.00 -12.60
C SER A 122 -3.01 -7.18 -11.61
N GLN A 123 -2.80 -8.40 -12.11
CA GLN A 123 -2.68 -9.63 -11.32
C GLN A 123 -1.42 -9.71 -10.43
N ASP A 124 -0.46 -8.80 -10.58
CA ASP A 124 0.72 -8.72 -9.69
C ASP A 124 0.28 -8.44 -8.25
N SER A 125 -0.92 -7.89 -8.07
CA SER A 125 -1.53 -7.62 -6.77
C SER A 125 -1.60 -8.83 -5.84
N TYR A 126 -1.64 -10.05 -6.38
CA TYR A 126 -1.68 -11.27 -5.57
C TYR A 126 -0.32 -11.65 -4.99
N HIS A 127 0.75 -11.30 -5.69
CA HIS A 127 2.12 -11.71 -5.33
C HIS A 127 2.90 -10.57 -4.66
N SER A 128 2.41 -9.34 -4.75
CA SER A 128 3.04 -8.17 -4.15
C SER A 128 3.09 -8.23 -2.62
N GLY A 129 4.30 -8.16 -2.04
CA GLY A 129 4.49 -7.99 -0.60
C GLY A 129 4.11 -6.57 -0.15
N THR A 130 4.43 -5.55 -0.98
CA THR A 130 4.03 -4.16 -0.75
C THR A 130 2.50 -4.01 -0.63
N MET A 131 1.72 -4.57 -1.57
CA MET A 131 0.26 -4.56 -1.45
C MET A 131 -0.25 -5.48 -0.33
N GLY A 132 0.46 -6.58 -0.04
CA GLY A 132 0.16 -7.47 1.07
C GLY A 132 0.21 -6.74 2.42
N ALA A 133 1.26 -5.95 2.67
CA ALA A 133 1.38 -5.15 3.89
C ALA A 133 0.28 -4.08 4.00
N ALA A 134 -0.01 -3.34 2.92
CA ALA A 134 -1.08 -2.35 2.94
C ALA A 134 -2.46 -3.00 3.20
N ARG A 135 -2.71 -4.18 2.61
CA ARG A 135 -3.93 -4.94 2.87
C ARG A 135 -4.00 -5.44 4.31
N GLU A 136 -2.89 -5.93 4.86
CA GLU A 136 -2.80 -6.37 6.26
C GLU A 136 -3.13 -5.24 7.22
N ALA A 137 -2.63 -4.02 6.95
CA ALA A 137 -2.99 -2.85 7.74
C ALA A 137 -4.51 -2.56 7.75
N GLY A 138 -5.16 -2.72 6.59
CA GLY A 138 -6.61 -2.62 6.48
C GLY A 138 -7.36 -3.68 7.29
N LEU A 139 -6.87 -4.92 7.35
CA LEU A 139 -7.45 -5.98 8.19
C LEU A 139 -7.45 -5.61 9.68
N TYR A 140 -6.46 -4.81 10.11
CA TYR A 140 -6.37 -4.23 11.46
C TYR A 140 -7.12 -2.90 11.62
N GLY A 141 -7.87 -2.46 10.62
CA GLY A 141 -8.70 -1.25 10.65
C GLY A 141 -7.92 0.05 10.48
N VAL A 142 -6.75 0.01 9.83
CA VAL A 142 -5.91 1.19 9.56
C VAL A 142 -5.92 1.51 8.06
N PRO A 143 -6.21 2.75 7.64
CA PRO A 143 -6.13 3.16 6.24
C PRO A 143 -4.71 2.98 5.72
N ALA A 144 -4.55 2.53 4.47
CA ALA A 144 -3.25 2.18 3.93
C ALA A 144 -3.06 2.58 2.45
N ILE A 145 -1.82 2.92 2.11
CA ILE A 145 -1.35 3.18 0.76
C ILE A 145 -0.23 2.19 0.43
N ALA A 146 -0.35 1.48 -0.69
CA ALA A 146 0.75 0.76 -1.34
C ALA A 146 1.29 1.62 -2.48
N SER A 147 2.61 1.77 -2.61
CA SER A 147 3.24 2.60 -3.63
C SER A 147 4.39 1.91 -4.33
N SER A 148 4.46 2.05 -5.65
CA SER A 148 5.37 1.33 -6.53
C SER A 148 5.92 2.22 -7.63
N PHE A 149 7.19 2.02 -7.97
CA PHE A 149 7.85 2.61 -9.14
C PHE A 149 7.82 1.62 -10.30
N THR A 150 7.27 2.00 -11.46
CA THR A 150 7.03 1.02 -12.54
C THR A 150 8.28 0.67 -13.38
N SER A 151 9.47 0.94 -12.86
CA SER A 151 10.76 0.59 -13.43
C SER A 151 11.50 -0.35 -12.47
N PHE A 152 12.32 -1.24 -13.03
CA PHE A 152 13.27 -2.07 -12.27
C PHE A 152 14.65 -1.42 -12.18
N ASP A 153 14.88 -0.35 -12.94
CA ASP A 153 16.00 0.56 -12.76
C ASP A 153 15.60 1.62 -11.73
N PRO A 154 16.35 1.82 -10.63
CA PRO A 154 16.05 2.83 -9.61
C PRO A 154 16.18 4.28 -10.12
N ASP A 155 16.78 4.52 -11.28
CA ASP A 155 16.90 5.86 -11.85
C ASP A 155 15.51 6.51 -12.05
N GLY A 156 15.31 7.67 -11.41
CA GLY A 156 14.05 8.42 -11.46
C GLY A 156 13.01 8.02 -10.41
N MET A 157 13.36 7.14 -9.47
CA MET A 157 12.50 6.72 -8.36
C MET A 157 11.97 7.87 -7.50
N GLU A 158 12.65 9.01 -7.46
CA GLU A 158 12.17 10.23 -6.80
C GLU A 158 10.81 10.68 -7.33
N ARG A 159 10.46 10.37 -8.59
CA ARG A 159 9.13 10.63 -9.15
C ARG A 159 8.06 9.84 -8.41
N ALA A 160 8.28 8.54 -8.19
CA ALA A 160 7.35 7.72 -7.43
C ALA A 160 7.29 8.14 -5.95
N VAL A 161 8.40 8.57 -5.36
CA VAL A 161 8.41 9.14 -4.01
C VAL A 161 7.56 10.41 -3.96
N ASN A 162 7.73 11.33 -4.90
CA ASN A 162 6.93 12.57 -4.97
C ASN A 162 5.44 12.28 -5.18
N ALA A 163 5.08 11.34 -6.07
CA ALA A 163 3.70 10.89 -6.25
C ALA A 163 3.12 10.32 -4.93
N THR A 164 3.92 9.54 -4.21
CA THR A 164 3.54 9.02 -2.89
C THR A 164 3.29 10.14 -1.88
N LEU A 165 4.15 11.18 -1.83
CA LEU A 165 3.96 12.33 -0.96
C LEU A 165 2.66 13.08 -1.26
N GLU A 166 2.33 13.28 -2.54
CA GLU A 166 1.08 13.93 -2.95
C GLU A 166 -0.15 13.15 -2.46
N ALA A 167 -0.13 11.83 -2.62
CA ALA A 167 -1.22 10.98 -2.17
C ALA A 167 -1.34 10.93 -0.64
N VAL A 168 -0.21 10.82 0.08
CA VAL A 168 -0.17 10.88 1.55
C VAL A 168 -0.68 12.23 2.06
N ALA A 169 -0.32 13.33 1.40
CA ALA A 169 -0.80 14.65 1.76
C ALA A 169 -2.33 14.75 1.63
N LYS A 170 -2.91 14.28 0.52
CA LYS A 170 -4.37 14.27 0.33
C LYS A 170 -5.06 13.35 1.32
N ALA A 171 -4.59 12.11 1.48
CA ALA A 171 -5.13 11.16 2.46
C ALA A 171 -5.09 11.73 3.89
N ALA A 172 -3.99 12.36 4.30
CA ALA A 172 -3.86 12.93 5.63
C ALA A 172 -4.86 14.06 5.92
N THR A 173 -5.32 14.79 4.89
CA THR A 173 -6.32 15.87 5.06
C THR A 173 -7.72 15.37 5.33
N VAL A 174 -8.05 14.16 4.86
CA VAL A 174 -9.41 13.59 4.99
C VAL A 174 -9.51 12.55 6.11
N LEU A 175 -8.37 12.07 6.62
CA LEU A 175 -8.28 11.08 7.69
C LEU A 175 -8.15 11.74 9.08
N PRO A 176 -8.70 11.13 10.14
CA PRO A 176 -8.37 11.52 11.50
C PRO A 176 -6.87 11.31 11.78
N ILE A 177 -6.28 12.10 12.69
CA ILE A 177 -4.83 12.00 13.04
C ILE A 177 -4.42 10.66 13.68
N LYS A 178 -5.40 9.82 14.02
CA LYS A 178 -5.23 8.45 14.53
C LYS A 178 -6.31 7.59 13.91
N ALA A 179 -5.95 6.41 13.40
CA ALA A 179 -6.90 5.45 12.87
C ALA A 179 -7.92 5.04 13.95
N ALA A 180 -9.20 5.29 13.70
CA ALA A 180 -10.27 5.08 14.69
C ALA A 180 -10.57 3.59 14.95
N ASN A 181 -10.28 2.73 13.96
CA ASN A 181 -10.62 1.31 13.99
C ASN A 181 -9.42 0.39 14.27
N LEU A 182 -8.29 0.94 14.73
CA LEU A 182 -7.11 0.13 15.05
C LEU A 182 -7.46 -1.03 16.00
N GLY A 183 -7.24 -2.27 15.56
CA GLY A 183 -7.42 -3.49 16.36
C GLY A 183 -8.86 -3.96 16.57
N ARG A 184 -9.80 -3.62 15.67
CA ARG A 184 -11.25 -4.00 15.66
C ARG A 184 -11.59 -5.29 16.46
N PRO A 185 -12.63 -5.40 17.35
CA PRO A 185 -13.98 -4.77 17.30
C PRO A 185 -14.55 -4.21 18.66
N HIS A 186 -15.50 -3.25 18.72
CA HIS A 186 -16.97 -3.34 18.46
C HIS A 186 -17.51 -2.17 17.60
N GLY A 187 -18.49 -2.46 16.71
CA GLY A 187 -19.13 -1.50 15.79
C GLY A 187 -18.82 -1.75 14.30
N ALA A 188 -17.85 -2.61 14.00
CA ALA A 188 -17.31 -2.84 12.66
C ALA A 188 -18.27 -3.47 11.63
N LEU A 189 -19.48 -3.88 12.01
CA LEU A 189 -20.40 -4.63 11.14
C LEU A 189 -21.48 -3.79 10.45
N ASP A 190 -21.78 -2.58 10.93
CA ASP A 190 -22.88 -1.78 10.37
C ASP A 190 -22.37 -0.45 9.79
N ALA A 191 -21.56 -0.56 8.74
CA ALA A 191 -20.96 0.60 8.08
C ALA A 191 -21.78 1.10 6.86
N GLY A 192 -22.85 0.41 6.48
CA GLY A 192 -23.76 0.83 5.40
C GLY A 192 -23.21 0.77 3.97
N TYR A 193 -21.94 0.38 3.79
CA TYR A 193 -21.26 0.27 2.50
C TYR A 193 -20.76 -1.15 2.17
N PHE A 194 -21.09 -2.13 3.01
CA PHE A 194 -20.76 -3.54 2.76
C PHE A 194 -21.81 -4.18 1.85
N THR A 195 -21.36 -5.17 1.07
CA THR A 195 -22.25 -5.94 0.21
C THR A 195 -23.34 -6.67 1.01
N SER A 196 -24.54 -6.73 0.46
CA SER A 196 -25.63 -7.54 1.03
C SER A 196 -25.51 -9.05 0.72
N TRP A 197 -24.48 -9.46 -0.02
CA TRP A 197 -24.29 -10.84 -0.44
C TRP A 197 -24.42 -11.85 0.72
N PRO A 198 -25.07 -13.01 0.54
CA PRO A 198 -25.64 -13.53 -0.71
C PRO A 198 -27.09 -13.09 -0.95
N VAL A 199 -27.67 -12.29 -0.07
CA VAL A 199 -29.04 -11.81 -0.24
C VAL A 199 -28.99 -10.69 -1.28
N PRO A 200 -29.78 -10.75 -2.37
CA PRO A 200 -30.01 -9.59 -3.20
C PRO A 200 -30.84 -8.60 -2.37
N ALA A 201 -30.18 -7.75 -1.59
CA ALA A 201 -30.82 -6.73 -0.80
C ALA A 201 -30.31 -5.38 -1.27
N THR A 202 -31.25 -4.45 -1.35
CA THR A 202 -31.07 -3.03 -1.67
C THR A 202 -30.44 -2.30 -0.48
N ASP A 203 -29.31 -2.79 0.08
CA ASP A 203 -28.57 -2.00 1.07
C ASP A 203 -27.81 -0.88 0.36
N ASP A 204 -28.62 0.07 -0.08
CA ASP A 204 -28.25 1.22 -0.88
C ASP A 204 -27.99 2.44 0.01
N ARG A 205 -27.69 2.24 1.31
CA ARG A 205 -27.45 3.36 2.24
C ARG A 205 -26.29 4.23 1.77
N TRP A 206 -25.30 3.64 1.12
CA TRP A 206 -24.22 4.36 0.47
C TRP A 206 -24.69 5.20 -0.74
N LEU A 207 -25.84 4.92 -1.38
CA LEU A 207 -26.37 5.75 -2.47
C LEU A 207 -26.77 7.16 -2.00
N GLU A 208 -27.06 7.35 -0.71
CA GLU A 208 -27.38 8.67 -0.16
C GLU A 208 -26.16 9.61 -0.23
N ASP A 209 -24.97 9.09 0.03
CA ASP A 209 -23.71 9.82 -0.03
C ASP A 209 -22.52 8.88 -0.35
N PRO A 210 -22.29 8.56 -1.64
CA PRO A 210 -21.25 7.61 -2.04
C PRO A 210 -19.83 8.10 -1.72
N GLU A 211 -19.60 9.41 -1.78
CA GLU A 211 -18.29 10.02 -1.51
C GLU A 211 -17.93 9.84 -0.04
N ARG A 212 -18.89 10.08 0.86
CA ARG A 212 -18.73 9.82 2.29
C ARG A 212 -18.54 8.33 2.57
N ALA A 213 -19.31 7.46 1.93
CA ALA A 213 -19.17 6.01 2.10
C ALA A 213 -17.76 5.52 1.71
N LEU A 214 -17.18 6.04 0.60
CA LEU A 214 -15.81 5.74 0.20
C LEU A 214 -14.78 6.27 1.19
N LEU A 215 -14.96 7.48 1.70
CA LEU A 215 -14.09 8.04 2.73
C LEU A 215 -14.14 7.22 4.02
N GLU A 216 -15.34 6.83 4.47
CA GLU A 216 -15.52 5.97 5.64
C GLU A 216 -14.88 4.60 5.42
N ALA A 217 -15.09 3.98 4.26
CA ALA A 217 -14.45 2.70 3.91
C ALA A 217 -12.92 2.79 3.93
N PHE A 218 -12.33 3.86 3.37
CA PHE A 218 -10.89 4.10 3.45
C PHE A 218 -10.44 4.31 4.90
N SER A 219 -11.05 5.25 5.62
CA SER A 219 -10.71 5.57 7.01
C SER A 219 -10.85 4.38 7.96
N ASN A 220 -11.72 3.44 7.63
CA ASN A 220 -11.97 2.25 8.41
C ASN A 220 -11.04 1.08 8.07
N GLY A 221 -10.19 1.20 7.05
CA GLY A 221 -9.30 0.14 6.57
C GLY A 221 -9.98 -0.89 5.67
N ASP A 222 -11.20 -0.66 5.20
CA ASP A 222 -11.92 -1.58 4.30
C ASP A 222 -11.56 -1.38 2.82
N MET A 223 -11.00 -0.21 2.49
CA MET A 223 -10.41 0.15 1.21
C MET A 223 -8.96 0.56 1.40
N MET A 224 -8.07 0.15 0.49
CA MET A 224 -6.69 0.61 0.41
C MET A 224 -6.43 1.30 -0.93
N LEU A 225 -5.41 2.16 -0.99
CA LEU A 225 -4.99 2.81 -2.24
C LEU A 225 -3.72 2.14 -2.77
N ASN A 226 -3.69 1.80 -4.06
CA ASN A 226 -2.50 1.27 -4.72
C ASN A 226 -2.02 2.26 -5.79
N ILE A 227 -0.79 2.71 -5.65
CA ILE A 227 -0.17 3.72 -6.51
C ILE A 227 0.94 3.08 -7.33
N ASN A 228 0.93 3.35 -8.64
CA ASN A 228 2.03 3.01 -9.53
C ASN A 228 2.42 4.26 -10.32
N ALA A 229 3.65 4.73 -10.14
CA ALA A 229 4.16 5.92 -10.81
C ALA A 229 5.22 5.52 -11.85
N PRO A 230 5.09 5.96 -13.12
CA PRO A 230 6.10 5.70 -14.14
C PRO A 230 7.35 6.57 -14.00
N SER A 231 8.46 6.11 -14.58
CA SER A 231 9.71 6.90 -14.70
C SER A 231 9.56 8.16 -15.54
N THR A 232 8.51 8.22 -16.35
CA THR A 232 8.11 9.36 -17.17
C THR A 232 7.13 10.31 -16.47
N TRP A 233 6.65 9.98 -15.26
CA TRP A 233 5.60 10.73 -14.58
C TRP A 233 5.93 12.22 -14.44
N ASP A 234 5.02 13.07 -14.90
CA ASP A 234 5.17 14.53 -14.97
C ASP A 234 4.23 15.30 -14.02
N GLY A 235 3.51 14.59 -13.15
CA GLY A 235 2.47 15.15 -12.29
C GLY A 235 1.05 14.72 -12.65
N ALA A 236 0.84 14.10 -13.82
CA ALA A 236 -0.48 13.65 -14.23
C ALA A 236 -0.94 12.39 -13.46
N TRP A 237 -2.20 12.39 -13.02
CA TRP A 237 -2.83 11.28 -12.32
C TRP A 237 -3.96 10.66 -13.16
N ALA A 238 -4.32 9.42 -12.83
CA ALA A 238 -5.56 8.78 -13.25
C ALA A 238 -6.11 7.93 -12.11
N THR A 239 -7.43 7.99 -11.92
CA THR A 239 -8.12 7.09 -11.00
C THR A 239 -8.45 5.79 -11.72
N THR A 240 -8.02 4.67 -11.15
CA THR A 240 -7.98 3.39 -11.87
C THR A 240 -8.59 2.23 -11.08
N ARG A 241 -8.82 1.14 -11.81
CA ARG A 241 -9.00 -0.21 -11.30
C ARG A 241 -7.84 -1.08 -11.79
N LEU A 242 -7.77 -2.32 -11.31
CA LEU A 242 -6.81 -3.29 -11.85
C LEU A 242 -7.05 -3.51 -13.35
N GLY A 243 -5.97 -3.35 -14.14
CA GLY A 243 -5.90 -3.62 -15.56
C GLY A 243 -5.61 -5.08 -15.87
N VAL A 244 -5.17 -5.39 -17.09
CA VAL A 244 -4.96 -6.77 -17.56
C VAL A 244 -3.57 -6.97 -18.14
N ARG A 245 -2.71 -7.71 -17.42
CA ARG A 245 -1.42 -8.20 -17.91
C ARG A 245 -1.40 -9.71 -18.01
N TRP A 246 -0.85 -10.23 -19.11
CA TRP A 246 -0.59 -11.66 -19.29
C TRP A 246 0.91 -11.90 -19.39
N TYR A 247 1.44 -12.69 -18.46
CA TYR A 247 2.82 -13.15 -18.53
C TYR A 247 2.93 -14.36 -19.46
N ARG A 248 3.74 -14.25 -20.52
CA ARG A 248 3.96 -15.33 -21.49
C ARG A 248 5.38 -15.87 -21.39
N ASN A 249 5.50 -17.18 -21.65
CA ASN A 249 6.77 -17.91 -21.65
C ASN A 249 7.59 -17.66 -20.38
N ALA A 250 6.92 -17.70 -19.22
CA ALA A 250 7.52 -17.33 -17.95
C ALA A 250 8.51 -18.36 -17.39
N VAL A 251 8.76 -19.47 -18.09
CA VAL A 251 9.67 -20.54 -17.63
C VAL A 251 10.83 -20.66 -18.60
N ARG A 252 12.05 -20.57 -18.08
CA ARG A 252 13.29 -20.91 -18.79
C ARG A 252 13.85 -22.21 -18.24
N PHE A 253 14.30 -23.07 -19.16
CA PHE A 253 14.90 -24.37 -18.85
C PHE A 253 16.41 -24.20 -18.73
N GLY A 254 16.99 -24.64 -17.62
CA GLY A 254 18.42 -24.84 -17.50
C GLY A 254 18.84 -26.17 -18.11
N ASP A 255 20.12 -26.28 -18.50
CA ASP A 255 20.68 -27.54 -19.01
C ASP A 255 20.62 -28.64 -17.93
N GLU A 256 20.44 -29.89 -18.36
CA GLU A 256 20.53 -31.05 -17.46
C GLU A 256 21.95 -31.19 -16.92
N GLY A 257 22.10 -31.04 -15.60
CA GLY A 257 23.36 -31.25 -14.91
C GLY A 257 23.82 -32.71 -14.96
N VAL A 258 25.06 -32.94 -14.53
CA VAL A 258 25.74 -34.26 -14.57
C VAL A 258 24.95 -35.37 -13.84
N ASP A 259 24.12 -35.00 -12.88
CA ASP A 259 23.29 -35.91 -12.08
C ASP A 259 21.82 -35.99 -12.55
N ALA A 260 21.54 -35.71 -13.84
CA ALA A 260 20.18 -35.64 -14.41
C ALA A 260 19.24 -34.66 -13.68
N THR A 261 19.81 -33.62 -13.07
CA THR A 261 19.06 -32.55 -12.40
C THR A 261 18.94 -31.35 -13.34
N ALA A 262 17.72 -31.00 -13.73
CA ALA A 262 17.42 -29.76 -14.46
C ALA A 262 16.91 -28.68 -13.51
N THR A 263 17.13 -27.42 -13.86
CA THR A 263 16.62 -26.26 -13.12
C THR A 263 15.59 -25.50 -13.95
N PHE A 264 14.61 -24.92 -13.27
CA PHE A 264 13.65 -23.99 -13.87
C PHE A 264 13.90 -22.60 -13.29
N THR A 265 13.88 -21.58 -14.16
CA THR A 265 13.85 -20.19 -13.73
C THR A 265 12.54 -19.56 -14.17
N ILE A 266 11.85 -18.90 -13.24
CA ILE A 266 10.65 -18.13 -13.55
C ILE A 266 11.06 -16.70 -13.87
N GLY A 267 10.67 -16.22 -15.05
CA GLY A 267 10.87 -14.85 -15.51
C GLY A 267 10.12 -14.67 -16.83
N ALA A 268 9.16 -13.75 -16.85
CA ALA A 268 8.35 -13.49 -18.04
C ALA A 268 9.23 -13.10 -19.23
N ALA A 269 9.03 -13.75 -20.38
CA ALA A 269 9.73 -13.38 -21.61
C ALA A 269 9.03 -12.23 -22.34
N SER A 270 7.70 -12.12 -22.20
CA SER A 270 6.90 -10.98 -22.64
C SER A 270 5.69 -10.77 -21.74
N VAL A 271 5.19 -9.54 -21.75
CA VAL A 271 3.95 -9.13 -21.06
C VAL A 271 2.98 -8.65 -22.14
N ASP A 272 1.85 -9.34 -22.29
CA ASP A 272 0.77 -8.86 -23.17
C ASP A 272 -0.20 -8.02 -22.33
N HIS A 273 -0.43 -6.78 -22.75
CA HIS A 273 -1.40 -5.89 -22.12
C HIS A 273 -2.71 -5.89 -22.93
N SER A 274 -3.85 -5.96 -22.23
CA SER A 274 -5.17 -5.72 -22.82
C SER A 274 -5.78 -4.45 -22.23
N VAL A 275 -6.05 -3.47 -23.09
CA VAL A 275 -6.64 -2.18 -22.71
C VAL A 275 -8.01 -2.39 -22.08
N VAL A 276 -8.24 -1.74 -20.94
CA VAL A 276 -9.54 -1.75 -20.28
C VAL A 276 -9.93 -0.36 -19.77
N ALA A 277 -11.23 -0.11 -19.64
CA ALA A 277 -11.70 1.15 -19.08
C ALA A 277 -11.15 1.36 -17.66
N ALA A 278 -10.48 2.50 -17.46
CA ALA A 278 -9.82 2.89 -16.21
C ALA A 278 -8.78 1.87 -15.71
N GLY A 279 -8.07 1.15 -16.59
CA GLY A 279 -7.02 0.21 -16.19
C GLY A 279 -5.76 0.90 -15.65
N ASP A 280 -5.21 0.40 -14.56
CA ASP A 280 -3.93 0.86 -13.98
C ASP A 280 -2.75 0.74 -14.97
N CYS A 281 -2.71 -0.36 -15.72
CA CYS A 281 -1.73 -0.61 -16.77
C CYS A 281 -1.79 0.45 -17.88
N ASP A 282 -3.01 0.80 -18.30
CA ASP A 282 -3.26 1.82 -19.32
C ASP A 282 -2.82 3.21 -18.85
N ALA A 283 -3.08 3.56 -17.59
CA ALA A 283 -2.67 4.85 -17.03
C ALA A 283 -1.14 5.00 -17.04
N VAL A 284 -0.42 3.98 -16.60
CA VAL A 284 1.04 3.95 -16.56
C VAL A 284 1.65 4.03 -17.96
N GLU A 285 1.09 3.30 -18.94
CA GLU A 285 1.53 3.37 -20.34
C GLU A 285 1.26 4.73 -21.00
N ASN A 286 0.32 5.51 -20.46
CA ASN A 286 0.04 6.89 -20.87
C ASN A 286 0.76 7.93 -19.99
N ASP A 287 1.87 7.55 -19.35
CA ASP A 287 2.74 8.42 -18.53
C ASP A 287 2.07 9.03 -17.28
N LYS A 288 0.96 8.44 -16.80
CA LYS A 288 0.24 8.89 -15.61
C LYS A 288 0.52 8.01 -14.41
N ALA A 289 0.55 8.60 -13.22
CA ALA A 289 0.49 7.83 -11.98
C ALA A 289 -0.93 7.25 -11.84
N SER A 290 -1.03 5.94 -11.68
CA SER A 290 -2.32 5.27 -11.44
C SER A 290 -2.61 5.24 -9.94
N LEU A 291 -3.84 5.58 -9.53
CA LEU A 291 -4.32 5.38 -8.17
C LEU A 291 -5.55 4.47 -8.19
N SER A 292 -5.35 3.22 -7.77
CA SER A 292 -6.42 2.22 -7.70
C SER A 292 -7.00 2.11 -6.30
N CYS A 293 -8.33 2.22 -6.19
CA CYS A 293 -9.09 1.95 -4.98
C CYS A 293 -9.40 0.45 -4.89
N LEU A 294 -8.84 -0.24 -3.90
CA LEU A 294 -8.94 -1.70 -3.79
C LEU A 294 -9.60 -2.10 -2.47
N ALA A 295 -10.64 -2.92 -2.54
CA ALA A 295 -11.22 -3.53 -1.36
C ALA A 295 -10.19 -4.42 -0.65
N VAL A 296 -10.13 -4.31 0.68
CA VAL A 296 -9.22 -5.08 1.54
C VAL A 296 -9.74 -6.50 1.77
N TRP A 297 -11.05 -6.62 2.01
CA TRP A 297 -11.70 -7.90 2.24
C TRP A 297 -12.00 -8.64 0.94
N PRO A 298 -11.86 -9.97 0.91
CA PRO A 298 -12.20 -10.75 -0.28
C PRO A 298 -13.72 -10.71 -0.52
N GLN A 299 -14.12 -10.81 -1.79
CA GLN A 299 -15.53 -11.02 -2.15
C GLN A 299 -16.10 -12.21 -1.37
N SER A 300 -17.38 -12.14 -1.00
CA SER A 300 -18.12 -13.06 -0.10
C SER A 300 -17.84 -12.93 1.40
N HIS A 301 -16.85 -12.14 1.83
CA HIS A 301 -16.72 -11.79 3.25
C HIS A 301 -17.80 -10.77 3.66
N PRO A 302 -18.35 -10.80 4.91
CA PRO A 302 -19.32 -9.81 5.38
C PRO A 302 -18.83 -8.34 5.39
N PHE A 303 -17.51 -8.13 5.32
CA PHE A 303 -16.89 -6.81 5.18
C PHE A 303 -16.45 -6.49 3.74
N ALA A 304 -16.80 -7.33 2.77
CA ALA A 304 -16.57 -7.00 1.37
C ALA A 304 -17.36 -5.73 1.03
N MET A 305 -16.69 -4.76 0.42
CA MET A 305 -17.36 -3.56 -0.07
C MET A 305 -18.34 -3.89 -1.18
N ASP A 306 -19.38 -3.09 -1.30
CA ASP A 306 -20.29 -3.17 -2.43
C ASP A 306 -19.56 -2.87 -3.77
N GLU A 307 -19.84 -3.67 -4.80
CA GLU A 307 -19.16 -3.56 -6.09
C GLU A 307 -19.58 -2.28 -6.85
N ASP A 308 -20.83 -1.85 -6.71
CA ASP A 308 -21.31 -0.62 -7.35
C ASP A 308 -20.72 0.63 -6.66
N LEU A 309 -20.46 0.55 -5.35
CA LEU A 309 -19.70 1.58 -4.64
C LEU A 309 -18.25 1.65 -5.12
N LEU A 310 -17.59 0.50 -5.32
CA LEU A 310 -16.24 0.45 -5.90
C LEU A 310 -16.21 1.03 -7.33
N ALA A 311 -17.27 0.82 -8.13
CA ALA A 311 -17.41 1.48 -9.42
C ALA A 311 -17.55 3.01 -9.27
N HIS A 312 -18.22 3.50 -8.23
CA HIS A 312 -18.29 4.93 -7.91
C HIS A 312 -16.92 5.53 -7.57
N ALA A 313 -16.02 4.74 -6.98
CA ALA A 313 -14.66 5.18 -6.66
C ALA A 313 -13.83 5.57 -7.90
N LEU A 314 -14.24 5.16 -9.11
CA LEU A 314 -13.61 5.51 -10.38
C LEU A 314 -13.95 6.92 -10.87
N LEU A 315 -14.88 7.63 -10.20
CA LEU A 315 -15.14 9.02 -10.54
C LEU A 315 -13.96 9.88 -10.15
N GLU A 316 -13.36 10.53 -11.14
CA GLU A 316 -12.19 11.39 -10.96
C GLU A 316 -12.48 12.88 -11.15
N THR A 317 -11.59 13.69 -10.62
CA THR A 317 -11.50 15.13 -10.93
C THR A 317 -10.85 15.36 -12.29
N ILE A 318 -10.87 16.62 -12.75
CA ILE A 318 -10.18 17.01 -13.98
C ILE A 318 -8.66 16.75 -13.93
N ASP A 319 -8.08 16.72 -12.72
CA ASP A 319 -6.67 16.45 -12.49
C ASP A 319 -6.38 14.95 -12.28
N GLY A 320 -7.38 14.08 -12.49
CA GLY A 320 -7.24 12.61 -12.43
C GLY A 320 -7.30 11.99 -11.04
N TRP A 321 -7.51 12.78 -9.99
CA TRP A 321 -7.63 12.28 -8.61
C TRP A 321 -9.02 11.72 -8.31
N PRO A 322 -9.16 10.68 -7.46
CA PRO A 322 -10.46 10.19 -7.02
C PRO A 322 -11.24 11.32 -6.39
N ARG A 323 -12.48 11.52 -6.85
CA ARG A 323 -13.31 12.67 -6.45
C ARG A 323 -13.52 12.73 -4.93
N TRP A 324 -13.72 11.57 -4.32
CA TRP A 324 -13.98 11.41 -2.88
C TRP A 324 -12.77 11.78 -2.02
N LEU A 325 -11.55 11.65 -2.56
CA LEU A 325 -10.31 11.92 -1.83
C LEU A 325 -9.99 13.43 -1.76
N VAL A 326 -10.61 14.26 -2.61
CA VAL A 326 -10.30 15.70 -2.71
C VAL A 326 -11.47 16.63 -2.37
N LYS A 327 -12.69 16.09 -2.19
CA LYS A 327 -13.91 16.87 -1.94
C LYS A 327 -14.42 16.83 -0.49
N ALA A 328 -13.67 16.26 0.45
CA ALA A 328 -14.08 16.15 1.85
C ALA A 328 -13.81 17.43 2.66
#